data_AF-A0AA36A5H4-F1
#
_entry.id   AF-A0AA36A5H4-F1
#
_cell.length_a   1.000
_cell.length_b   1.000
_cell.length_c   1.000
_cell.angle_alpha   90.00
_cell.angle_beta   90.00
_cell.angle_gamma   90.00
#
_symmetry.space_group_name_H-M   'P 1'
#
loop_
_entity.id
_entity.type
_entity.pdbx_description
1 polymer ?
#
loop_
_entity_poly.entity_id
_entity_poly.type
_entity_poly.pdbx_seq_one_letter_code
_entity_poly.pdbx_strand_id
1 'polypeptide(L)'
;MPYYTPYEDEVRNAIRNEGSFSLDILNSFQVNWYPIDTDGDANTKDFDEPSLIYGEKAAKVVRAVVEPMLAFHFGNSIIDVLFKRYEKHVALYLAKKKTGHFILVISLSKK
;
A
#
# COMPACT_ATOMS: atom_id res chain seq x y z
N MET A 1 -13.78 0.94 -6.62
CA MET A 1 -12.82 0.22 -5.75
C MET A 1 -13.51 -0.08 -4.42
N PRO A 2 -13.84 -1.34 -4.10
CA PRO A 2 -14.35 -1.72 -2.78
C PRO A 2 -13.18 -1.86 -1.79
N TYR A 3 -12.52 -0.75 -1.47
CA TYR A 3 -11.34 -0.72 -0.60
C TYR A 3 -11.44 0.48 0.36
N TYR A 4 -11.17 0.24 1.63
CA TYR A 4 -11.23 1.25 2.69
C TYR A 4 -10.02 1.14 3.61
N THR A 5 -9.35 2.27 3.88
CA THR A 5 -8.28 2.34 4.88
C THR A 5 -8.83 3.08 6.10
N PRO A 6 -9.20 2.37 7.19
CA PRO A 6 -9.67 3.02 8.39
C PRO A 6 -8.53 3.73 9.12
N TYR A 7 -8.87 4.72 9.94
CA TYR A 7 -7.95 5.27 10.93
C TYR A 7 -8.21 4.67 12.33
N GLU A 8 -7.29 4.90 13.27
CA GLU A 8 -7.31 4.23 14.58
C GLU A 8 -8.62 4.41 15.35
N ASP A 9 -9.20 5.62 15.39
CA ASP A 9 -10.42 5.82 16.18
C ASP A 9 -11.64 5.19 15.52
N GLU A 10 -11.68 5.05 14.20
CA GLU A 10 -12.74 4.30 13.52
C GLU A 10 -12.73 2.83 13.95
N VAL A 11 -11.55 2.23 13.97
CA VAL A 11 -11.37 0.85 14.44
C VAL A 11 -11.76 0.73 15.91
N ARG A 12 -11.28 1.65 16.76
CA ARG A 12 -11.61 1.67 18.20
C ARG A 12 -13.11 1.79 18.44
N ASN A 13 -13.77 2.70 17.71
CA ASN A 13 -15.22 2.90 17.82
C ASN A 13 -15.99 1.68 17.32
N ALA A 14 -15.57 1.06 16.22
CA ALA A 14 -16.21 -0.14 15.69
C ALA A 14 -16.16 -1.31 16.70
N ILE A 15 -15.00 -1.56 17.32
CA ILE A 15 -14.84 -2.62 18.34
C ILE A 15 -15.71 -2.31 19.56
N ARG A 16 -15.73 -1.06 20.03
CA ARG A 16 -16.54 -0.65 21.17
C ARG A 16 -18.04 -0.83 20.89
N ASN A 17 -18.49 -0.44 19.70
CA ASN A 17 -19.89 -0.50 19.31
C ASN A 17 -20.37 -1.94 19.07
N GLU A 18 -19.49 -2.84 18.60
CA GLU A 18 -19.79 -4.25 18.45
C GLU A 18 -19.89 -4.96 19.81
N GLY A 19 -18.92 -4.74 20.70
CA GLY A 19 -19.02 -5.06 22.12
C GLY A 19 -18.54 -6.45 22.58
N SER A 20 -18.31 -7.41 21.68
CA SER A 20 -17.90 -8.80 22.03
C SER A 20 -16.44 -8.94 22.44
N PHE A 21 -15.59 -7.98 22.06
CA PHE A 21 -14.15 -8.04 22.26
C PHE A 21 -13.63 -6.93 23.17
N SER A 22 -12.57 -7.25 23.92
CA SER A 22 -11.69 -6.30 24.59
C SER A 22 -10.52 -5.97 23.66
N LEU A 23 -10.16 -4.69 23.58
CA LEU A 23 -9.02 -4.23 22.78
C LEU A 23 -7.74 -4.28 23.62
N ASP A 24 -6.83 -5.19 23.28
CA ASP A 24 -5.55 -5.35 23.98
C ASP A 24 -4.46 -4.45 23.39
N ILE A 25 -4.36 -4.43 22.06
CA ILE A 25 -3.37 -3.64 21.31
C ILE A 25 -4.04 -3.01 20.11
N LEU A 26 -3.81 -1.70 19.92
CA LEU A 26 -4.04 -0.98 18.67
C LEU A 26 -2.83 -0.10 18.41
N ASN A 27 -2.01 -0.50 17.45
CA ASN A 27 -0.82 0.23 17.05
C ASN A 27 -0.86 0.51 15.54
N SER A 28 -0.28 1.64 15.14
CA SER A 28 0.05 1.92 13.75
C SER A 28 1.56 1.99 13.56
N PHE A 29 2.03 1.52 12.42
CA PHE A 29 3.39 1.80 11.97
C PHE A 29 3.44 2.03 10.48
N GLN A 30 4.42 2.84 10.08
CA GLN A 30 4.66 3.13 8.68
C GLN A 30 5.63 2.10 8.11
N VAL A 31 5.24 1.51 6.98
CA VAL A 31 6.05 0.59 6.19
C VAL A 31 6.31 1.24 4.85
N ASN A 32 7.52 1.14 4.31
CA ASN A 32 7.78 1.67 2.97
C ASN A 32 6.88 0.97 1.94
N TRP A 33 6.45 1.70 0.92
CA TRP A 33 5.65 1.15 -0.20
C TRP A 33 6.32 -0.06 -0.88
N TYR A 34 7.64 -0.12 -0.80
CA TYR A 34 8.43 -1.28 -1.13
C TYR A 34 9.57 -1.38 -0.10
N PRO A 35 9.91 -2.57 0.42
CA PRO A 35 11.12 -2.75 1.20
C PRO A 35 12.30 -2.51 0.27
N ILE A 36 12.90 -1.33 0.37
CA ILE A 36 14.26 -1.13 -0.13
C ILE A 36 15.09 -2.00 0.81
N ASP A 37 15.73 -3.05 0.29
CA ASP A 37 16.76 -3.78 1.02
C ASP A 37 17.88 -2.78 1.31
N THR A 38 17.78 -2.07 2.43
CA THR A 38 18.82 -1.15 2.90
C THR A 38 19.87 -1.96 3.66
N ASP A 39 20.51 -2.90 2.98
CA ASP A 39 21.86 -3.37 3.34
C ASP A 39 22.94 -2.46 2.72
N GLY A 40 22.54 -1.50 1.88
CA GLY A 40 23.43 -0.50 1.29
C GLY A 40 22.86 0.92 1.46
N ASP A 41 23.51 1.69 2.33
CA ASP A 41 23.59 3.14 2.39
C ASP A 41 22.49 3.94 1.65
N ALA A 42 21.56 4.50 2.44
CA ALA A 42 20.51 5.43 2.00
C ALA A 42 21.06 6.83 1.64
N ASN A 43 22.18 6.86 0.91
CA ASN A 43 22.88 8.04 0.42
C ASN A 43 23.24 7.91 -1.07
N THR A 44 22.41 7.28 -1.89
CA THR A 44 22.54 7.41 -3.34
C THR A 44 21.77 8.64 -3.81
N LYS A 45 22.51 9.73 -4.01
CA LYS A 45 22.10 10.99 -4.61
C LYS A 45 21.87 10.90 -6.13
N ASP A 46 21.79 9.70 -6.69
CA ASP A 46 21.63 9.48 -8.13
C ASP A 46 20.22 8.98 -8.43
N PHE A 47 19.44 9.86 -9.05
CA PHE A 47 17.98 9.84 -9.11
C PHE A 47 17.37 9.06 -10.28
N ASP A 48 18.13 8.28 -11.05
CA ASP A 48 17.65 7.94 -12.40
C ASP A 48 17.34 6.46 -12.67
N GLU A 49 17.89 5.50 -11.93
CA GLU A 49 17.69 4.06 -12.25
C GLU A 49 17.01 3.23 -11.13
N PRO A 50 17.31 3.43 -9.84
CA PRO A 50 16.65 2.67 -8.78
C PRO A 50 15.15 3.00 -8.67
N SER A 51 14.76 4.26 -8.86
CA SER A 51 13.37 4.74 -8.72
C SER A 51 12.41 4.12 -9.76
N LEU A 52 12.89 3.86 -10.97
CA LEU A 52 12.15 3.17 -12.03
C LEU A 52 11.90 1.71 -11.68
N ILE A 53 12.93 1.00 -11.20
CA ILE A 53 12.82 -0.41 -10.79
C ILE A 53 11.88 -0.54 -9.59
N TYR A 54 11.99 0.34 -8.59
CA TYR A 54 11.08 0.32 -7.44
C TYR A 54 9.64 0.67 -7.83
N GLY A 55 9.47 1.59 -8.78
CA GLY A 55 8.16 1.97 -9.28
C GLY A 55 7.46 0.86 -10.03
N GLU A 56 8.19 0.12 -10.87
CA GLU A 56 7.67 -1.06 -11.57
C GLU A 56 7.24 -2.15 -10.58
N LYS A 57 8.07 -2.44 -9.56
CA LYS A 57 7.74 -3.45 -8.55
C LYS A 57 6.52 -3.07 -7.71
N ALA A 58 6.44 -1.82 -7.24
CA ALA A 58 5.27 -1.32 -6.49
C ALA A 58 4.00 -1.40 -7.35
N ALA A 59 4.10 -1.04 -8.63
CA ALA A 59 2.97 -1.12 -9.55
C ALA A 59 2.51 -2.57 -9.81
N LYS A 60 3.43 -3.54 -9.88
CA LYS A 60 3.09 -4.97 -9.98
C LYS A 60 2.34 -5.49 -8.75
N VAL A 61 2.72 -5.06 -7.54
CA VAL A 61 2.00 -5.42 -6.31
C VAL A 61 0.56 -4.90 -6.35
N VAL A 62 0.38 -3.64 -6.73
CA VAL A 62 -0.96 -3.05 -6.89
C VAL A 62 -1.73 -3.77 -7.98
N ARG A 63 -1.10 -4.05 -9.13
CA ARG A 63 -1.70 -4.79 -10.25
C ARG A 63 -2.27 -6.13 -9.81
N ALA A 64 -1.48 -6.92 -9.08
CA ALA A 64 -1.91 -8.23 -8.58
C ALA A 64 -3.18 -8.15 -7.71
N VAL A 65 -3.37 -7.05 -6.96
CA VAL A 65 -4.54 -6.87 -6.08
C VAL A 65 -5.76 -6.36 -6.85
N VAL A 66 -5.60 -5.38 -7.75
CA VAL A 66 -6.74 -4.62 -8.30
C VAL A 66 -7.13 -5.01 -9.73
N GLU A 67 -6.24 -5.69 -10.48
CA GLU A 67 -6.48 -6.07 -11.88
C GLU A 67 -7.77 -6.89 -12.09
N PRO A 68 -8.10 -7.92 -11.30
CA PRO A 68 -9.32 -8.70 -11.54
C PRO A 68 -10.59 -7.85 -11.56
N MET A 69 -10.69 -6.88 -10.64
CA MET A 69 -11.84 -5.99 -10.54
C MET A 69 -11.82 -4.92 -11.65
N LEU A 70 -10.64 -4.44 -12.07
CA LEU A 70 -10.52 -3.50 -13.20
C LEU A 70 -10.87 -4.19 -14.52
N ALA A 71 -10.40 -5.41 -14.73
CA ALA A 71 -10.70 -6.23 -15.89
C ALA A 71 -12.18 -6.58 -15.96
N PHE A 72 -12.80 -6.91 -14.82
CA PHE A 72 -14.24 -7.16 -14.76
C PHE A 72 -15.06 -5.93 -15.17
N HIS A 73 -14.65 -4.73 -14.74
CA HIS A 73 -15.43 -3.51 -14.97
C HIS A 73 -15.16 -2.88 -16.35
N PHE A 74 -13.91 -2.88 -16.81
CA PHE A 74 -13.48 -2.17 -18.03
C PHE A 74 -13.10 -3.11 -19.18
N GLY A 75 -13.02 -4.42 -18.95
CA GLY A 75 -12.53 -5.40 -19.92
C GLY A 75 -11.00 -5.53 -19.94
N ASN A 76 -10.52 -6.64 -20.48
CA ASN A 76 -9.08 -6.97 -20.52
C ASN A 76 -8.26 -6.09 -21.47
N SER A 77 -8.89 -5.51 -22.50
CA SER A 77 -8.20 -4.81 -23.59
C SER A 77 -7.42 -3.58 -23.15
N ILE A 78 -7.77 -2.98 -22.00
CA ILE A 78 -7.13 -1.75 -21.51
C ILE A 78 -6.09 -1.99 -20.42
N ILE A 79 -6.04 -3.20 -19.84
CA ILE A 79 -5.36 -3.46 -18.57
C ILE A 79 -3.85 -3.25 -18.68
N ASP A 80 -3.23 -3.78 -19.73
CA ASP A 80 -1.78 -3.62 -19.93
C ASP A 80 -1.39 -2.16 -20.16
N VAL A 81 -2.18 -1.43 -20.95
CA VAL A 81 -1.93 0.01 -21.22
C VAL A 81 -2.13 0.84 -19.95
N LEU A 82 -3.15 0.50 -19.16
CA LEU A 82 -3.42 1.16 -17.88
C LEU A 82 -2.26 0.96 -16.90
N PHE A 83 -1.80 -0.27 -16.71
CA PHE A 83 -0.72 -0.55 -15.76
C PHE A 83 0.63 -0.01 -16.23
N LYS A 84 0.92 0.00 -17.53
CA LYS A 84 2.11 0.66 -18.07
C LYS A 84 2.14 2.18 -17.77
N ARG A 85 0.98 2.84 -17.80
CA ARG A 85 0.87 4.25 -17.38
C ARG A 85 1.02 4.39 -15.86
N TYR A 86 0.40 3.48 -15.11
CA TYR A 86 0.47 3.47 -13.65
C TYR A 86 1.91 3.30 -13.15
N GLU A 87 2.68 2.35 -13.69
CA GLU A 87 4.10 2.13 -13.42
C GLU A 87 4.91 3.43 -13.56
N LYS A 88 4.74 4.16 -14.66
CA LYS A 88 5.42 5.43 -14.89
C LYS A 88 5.05 6.48 -13.83
N HIS A 89 3.77 6.58 -13.47
CA HIS A 89 3.33 7.52 -12.43
C HIS A 89 3.89 7.17 -11.05
N VAL A 90 3.90 5.88 -10.70
CA VAL A 90 4.44 5.40 -9.43
C VAL A 90 5.94 5.66 -9.35
N ALA A 91 6.71 5.35 -10.40
CA ALA A 91 8.14 5.63 -10.44
C ALA A 91 8.45 7.13 -10.24
N LEU A 92 7.74 8.00 -10.97
CA LEU A 92 7.88 9.46 -10.83
C LEU A 92 7.50 9.97 -9.45
N TYR A 93 6.53 9.33 -8.79
CA TYR A 93 6.09 9.70 -7.45
C TYR A 93 7.12 9.28 -6.40
N LEU A 94 7.64 8.05 -6.48
CA LEU A 94 8.67 7.52 -5.60
C LEU A 94 10.01 8.26 -5.74
N ALA A 95 10.34 8.73 -6.95
CA ALA A 95 11.51 9.57 -7.16
C ALA A 95 11.45 10.92 -6.41
N LYS A 96 10.26 11.41 -6.05
CA LYS A 96 10.08 12.74 -5.42
C LYS A 96 9.78 12.68 -3.94
N LYS A 97 9.25 11.56 -3.44
CA LYS A 97 8.76 11.45 -2.06
C LYS A 97 9.12 10.10 -1.47
N LYS A 98 9.56 10.12 -0.20
CA LYS A 98 9.51 8.93 0.65
C LYS A 98 8.05 8.63 0.94
N THR A 99 7.60 7.44 0.57
CA THR A 99 6.19 7.04 0.69
C THR A 99 6.09 5.72 1.45
N GLY A 100 5.08 5.61 2.30
CA GLY A 100 4.82 4.39 3.05
C GLY A 100 3.33 4.11 3.19
N HIS A 101 3.01 2.86 3.47
CA HIS A 101 1.72 2.41 3.96
C HIS A 101 1.69 2.57 5.49
N PHE A 102 0.56 3.00 6.03
CA PHE A 102 0.27 2.81 7.44
C PHE A 102 -0.43 1.48 7.61
N ILE A 103 0.13 0.62 8.46
CA ILE A 103 -0.49 -0.65 8.84
C ILE A 103 -0.97 -0.53 10.27
N LEU A 104 -2.23 -0.90 10.48
CA LEU A 104 -2.82 -1.06 11.80
C LEU A 104 -2.65 -2.51 12.24
N VAL A 105 -2.11 -2.71 13.44
CA VAL A 105 -2.07 -4.02 14.11
C VAL A 105 -2.99 -3.97 15.32
N ILE A 106 -3.88 -4.95 15.36
CA ILE A 106 -4.96 -5.04 16.33
C ILE A 106 -4.87 -6.40 17.02
N SER A 107 -4.84 -6.40 18.35
CA SER A 107 -5.00 -7.61 19.17
C SER A 107 -6.28 -7.48 19.99
N LEU A 108 -7.12 -8.51 19.91
CA LEU A 108 -8.42 -8.56 20.56
C LEU A 108 -8.52 -9.85 21.39
N SER A 109 -9.08 -9.72 22.58
CA SER A 109 -9.47 -10.85 23.42
C SER A 109 -10.98 -10.92 23.51
N LYS A 110 -11.53 -12.13 23.45
CA LYS A 110 -12.97 -12.33 23.69
C LYS A 110 -13.28 -11.97 25.15
N LYS A 111 -14.37 -11.21 25.35
CA LYS A 111 -14.91 -10.95 26.70
C LYS A 111 -15.56 -12.19 27.31
#